data_AF-A0A2K2VSP2-F1
#
_entry.id   AF-A0A2K2VSP2-F1
#
_cell.length_a   1.000
_cell.length_b   1.000
_cell.length_c   1.000
_cell.angle_alpha   90.00
_cell.angle_beta   90.00
_cell.angle_gamma   90.00
#
_symmetry.space_group_name_H-M   'P 1'
#
loop_
_entity.id
_entity.type
_entity.pdbx_description
1 polymer ?
#
loop_
_entity_poly.entity_id
_entity_poly.type
_entity_poly.pdbx_seq_one_letter_code
_entity_poly.pdbx_strand_id
1 'polypeptide(L)' 'MNLVPEGENVRKAIKWISDKKQYEPEDCGPIMSMIEKAAKRFDLSPKDEEFLIRFFCSPEKT' A
#
# COMPACT_ATOMS: atom_id res chain seq x y z
N MET A 1 -22.53 -10.74 12.10
CA MET A 1 -21.24 -11.22 11.58
C MET A 1 -20.59 -10.05 10.87
N ASN A 2 -19.60 -9.40 11.49
CA ASN A 2 -18.95 -8.24 10.88
C ASN A 2 -18.01 -8.74 9.79
N LEU A 3 -18.53 -8.74 8.56
CA LEU A 3 -17.78 -8.77 7.32
C LEU A 3 -16.93 -7.49 7.26
N VAL A 4 -15.86 -7.39 8.05
CA VAL A 4 -14.76 -6.51 7.66
C VAL A 4 -14.22 -7.18 6.42
N PRO A 5 -14.41 -6.61 5.21
CA PRO A 5 -13.97 -7.29 4.01
C PRO A 5 -12.45 -7.49 4.12
N GLU A 6 -11.99 -8.72 3.96
CA GLU A 6 -10.57 -9.08 3.92
C GLU A 6 -9.83 -8.02 3.07
N GLY A 7 -8.92 -7.28 3.70
CA GLY A 7 -8.17 -6.20 3.04
C GLY A 7 -8.60 -4.75 3.34
N GLU A 8 -9.35 -4.44 4.41
CA GLU A 8 -9.58 -3.03 4.77
C GLU A 8 -8.26 -2.28 5.05
N ASN A 9 -7.32 -2.93 5.72
CA ASN A 9 -6.00 -2.36 6.00
C ASN A 9 -5.20 -2.13 4.71
N VAL A 10 -5.25 -3.06 3.74
CA VAL A 10 -4.56 -2.91 2.45
C VAL A 10 -5.12 -1.73 1.66
N ARG A 11 -6.44 -1.49 1.67
CA ARG A 11 -7.04 -0.32 1.02
C ARG A 11 -6.62 0.99 1.68
N LYS A 12 -6.59 1.02 3.02
CA LYS A 12 -6.09 2.19 3.77
C LYS A 12 -4.63 2.47 3.44
N ALA A 13 -3.81 1.43 3.33
CA ALA A 13 -2.42 1.53 2.90
C ALA A 13 -2.28 2.09 1.49
N ILE A 14 -3.02 1.56 0.50
CA ILE A 14 -3.02 2.09 -0.88
C ILE A 14 -3.39 3.57 -0.89
N LYS A 15 -4.47 3.93 -0.21
CA LYS A 15 -4.93 5.32 -0.15
C LYS A 15 -3.87 6.22 0.46
N TRP A 16 -3.21 5.80 1.54
CA TRP A 16 -2.15 6.54 2.19
C TRP A 16 -0.92 6.72 1.28
N ILE A 17 -0.53 5.68 0.54
CA ILE A 17 0.58 5.73 -0.42
C ILE A 17 0.25 6.70 -1.57
N SER A 18 -0.98 6.64 -2.11
CA SER A 18 -1.44 7.57 -3.15
C SER A 18 -1.50 9.02 -2.67
N ASP A 19 -1.94 9.23 -1.43
CA ASP A 19 -1.98 10.54 -0.77
C ASP A 19 -0.56 11.11 -0.62
N LYS A 20 0.37 10.31 -0.07
CA LYS A 20 1.80 10.65 0.01
C LYS A 20 2.40 11.00 -1.35
N LYS A 21 2.07 10.25 -2.40
CA LYS A 21 2.54 10.52 -3.77
C LYS A 21 1.97 11.83 -4.33
N GLN A 22 0.74 12.19 -3.96
CA GLN A 22 0.07 13.38 -4.46
C GLN A 22 0.49 14.65 -3.71
N TYR A 23 0.59 14.58 -2.39
CA TYR A 23 0.87 15.75 -1.54
C TYR A 23 2.36 15.95 -1.25
N GLU A 24 3.15 14.89 -1.26
CA GLU A 24 4.61 14.96 -1.00
C GLU A 24 5.40 14.22 -2.09
N PRO A 25 5.30 14.62 -3.37
CA PRO A 25 5.98 13.95 -4.48
C PRO A 25 7.51 13.97 -4.37
N GLU A 26 8.05 14.97 -3.66
CA GLU A 26 9.48 15.18 -3.41
C GLU A 26 10.03 14.27 -2.30
N ASP A 27 9.21 13.93 -1.29
CA ASP A 27 9.55 12.91 -0.27
C ASP A 27 9.06 11.50 -0.70
N CYS A 28 8.34 11.42 -1.82
CA CYS A 28 7.82 10.18 -2.37
C CYS A 28 8.95 9.38 -3.03
N GLY A 29 9.80 8.79 -2.19
CA GLY A 29 10.85 7.86 -2.58
C GLY A 29 10.30 6.58 -3.23
N PRO A 30 11.14 5.52 -3.34
CA PRO A 30 10.75 4.29 -4.02
C PRO A 30 9.50 3.68 -3.38
N ILE A 31 8.61 3.15 -4.22
CA ILE A 31 7.32 2.62 -3.78
C ILE A 31 7.47 1.54 -2.69
N MET A 32 8.55 0.75 -2.75
CA MET A 32 8.90 -0.23 -1.72
C MET A 32 9.02 0.39 -0.32
N SER A 33 9.62 1.58 -0.21
CA SER A 33 9.71 2.29 1.08
C SER A 33 8.35 2.77 1.57
N MET A 34 7.47 3.19 0.66
CA MET A 34 6.10 3.58 1.02
C MET A 34 5.27 2.37 1.44
N ILE A 35 5.46 1.22 0.80
CA ILE A 35 4.82 -0.04 1.17
C ILE A 35 5.28 -0.50 2.55
N GLU A 36 6.58 -0.48 2.84
CA GLU A 36 7.10 -0.85 4.17
C GLU A 36 6.57 0.10 5.27
N LYS A 37 6.56 1.42 5.01
CA LYS A 37 5.98 2.42 5.92
C LYS A 37 4.49 2.17 6.15
N ALA A 38 3.75 1.86 5.08
CA ALA A 38 2.32 1.55 5.17
C ALA A 38 2.09 0.22 5.91
N ALA A 39 2.92 -0.79 5.69
CA ALA A 39 2.83 -2.09 6.34
C ALA A 39 3.04 -2.00 7.85
N LYS A 40 4.06 -1.26 8.28
CA LYS A 40 4.30 -0.96 9.70
C LYS A 40 3.19 -0.09 10.31
N ARG A 41 2.54 0.77 9.53
CA ARG A 41 1.51 1.70 10.02
C ARG A 41 0.11 1.10 10.12
N PHE A 42 -0.22 0.18 9.22
CA PHE A 42 -1.54 -0.45 9.13
C PHE A 42 -1.53 -1.92 9.59
N ASP A 43 -0.44 -2.37 10.22
CA ASP A 43 -0.22 -3.75 10.67
C ASP A 43 -0.58 -4.75 9.56
N LEU A 44 0.01 -4.53 8.37
CA LEU A 44 -0.21 -5.40 7.23
C LEU A 44 0.48 -6.74 7.46
N SER A 45 -0.19 -7.82 7.08
CA SER A 45 0.46 -9.13 7.04
C SER A 45 1.43 -9.21 5.86
N PRO A 46 2.43 -10.10 5.90
CA PRO A 46 3.34 -10.31 4.77
C PRO A 46 2.61 -10.59 3.45
N LYS A 47 1.42 -11.21 3.51
CA LYS A 47 0.52 -11.39 2.35
C LYS A 47 -0.01 -10.07 1.79
N ASP A 48 -0.43 -9.15 2.66
CA ASP A 48 -0.94 -7.83 2.23
C ASP A 48 0.20 -6.96 1.68
N GLU A 49 1.39 -7.04 2.29
CA GLU A 49 2.57 -6.33 1.82
C GLU A 49 2.99 -6.82 0.42
N GLU A 50 3.02 -8.15 0.20
CA GLU A 50 3.27 -8.75 -1.11
C GLU A 50 2.20 -8.34 -2.15
N PHE A 51 0.93 -8.24 -1.74
CA PHE A 51 -0.13 -7.71 -2.60
C PHE A 51 0.14 -6.26 -3.00
N LEU A 52 0.53 -5.39 -2.06
CA LEU A 52 0.90 -4.00 -2.36
C LEU A 52 2.10 -3.93 -3.32
N ILE A 53 3.14 -4.73 -3.07
CA ILE A 53 4.32 -4.81 -3.92
C ILE A 53 3.89 -5.20 -5.34
N ARG A 54 3.07 -6.24 -5.49
CA ARG A 54 2.58 -6.65 -6.81
C ARG A 54 1.69 -5.58 -7.46
N PHE A 55 0.80 -4.97 -6.70
CA PHE A 55 -0.12 -3.93 -7.18
C PHE A 55 0.62 -2.71 -7.74
N PHE A 56 1.69 -2.26 -7.08
CA PHE A 56 2.43 -1.08 -7.53
C PHE A 56 3.68 -1.38 -8.38
N CYS A 57 4.35 -2.51 -8.17
CA CYS A 57 5.59 -2.89 -8.87
C CYS A 57 5.33 -3.73 -10.12
N SER A 58 4.16 -4.37 -10.24
CA SER A 58 3.73 -5.05 -11.47
C SER A 58 2.54 -4.32 -12.09
N PRO A 59 2.76 -3.16 -12.75
CA PRO A 59 1.85 -2.71 -13.78
C PRO A 59 2.03 -3.69 -14.95
N GLU A 60 1.27 -4.79 -14.95
CA GLU A 60 1.17 -5.62 -16.14
C GLU A 60 0.67 -4.70 -17.27
N LYS A 61 1.56 -4.42 -18.22
CA LYS A 61 1.27 -3.67 -19.42
C LYS A 61 0.06 -4.32 -20.09
N THR A 62 -1.01 -3.57 -20.27
CA THR A 62 -1.95 -3.75 -21.37
C THR A 62 -2.08 -2.42 -22.08
#